data_AF-A0A6L7KPE2-F1
#
_entry.id   AF-A0A6L7KPE2-F1
#
_cell.length_a   1.000
_cell.length_b   1.000
_cell.length_c   1.000
_cell.angle_alpha   90.00
_cell.angle_beta   90.00
_cell.angle_gamma   90.00
#
_symmetry.space_group_name_H-M   'P 1'
#
loop_
_entity.id
_entity.type
_entity.pdbx_description
1 polymer ?
#
loop_
_entity_poly.entity_id
_entity_poly.type
_entity_poly.pdbx_seq_one_letter_code
_entity_poly.pdbx_strand_id
1 'polypeptide(L)' 'MTVNDLVTADEAFLTSSAGGILPVSTVDGQPICQGSGPVSTRIHNLYWERRWAGWHGTPVDYEAAN' A
#
# COMPACT_ATOMS: atom_id res chain seq x y z
N MET A 1 18.78 5.05 -4.01
CA MET A 1 18.00 4.00 -4.65
C MET A 1 18.31 4.02 -6.14
N THR A 2 18.91 2.95 -6.63
CA THR A 2 19.22 2.73 -8.05
C THR A 2 18.18 1.80 -8.66
N VAL A 3 18.23 1.60 -9.98
CA VAL A 3 17.44 0.55 -10.65
C VAL A 3 17.78 -0.82 -10.07
N ASN A 4 19.06 -1.08 -9.80
CA ASN A 4 19.51 -2.34 -9.22
C ASN A 4 18.87 -2.58 -7.85
N ASP A 5 18.79 -1.55 -7.01
CA ASP A 5 18.18 -1.66 -5.68
C ASP A 5 16.71 -2.10 -5.75
N LEU A 6 15.98 -1.72 -6.81
CA LEU A 6 14.58 -2.11 -7.00
C LEU A 6 14.45 -3.56 -7.51
N VAL A 7 15.24 -3.95 -8.50
CA VAL A 7 15.12 -5.29 -9.11
C VAL A 7 15.71 -6.40 -8.24
N THR A 8 16.56 -6.06 -7.26
CA THR A 8 17.09 -7.02 -6.26
C THR A 8 16.44 -6.89 -4.89
N ALA A 9 15.37 -6.10 -4.74
CA ALA A 9 14.67 -5.96 -3.46
C ALA A 9 13.90 -7.26 -3.13
N ASP A 10 13.86 -7.61 -1.83
CA ASP A 10 13.02 -8.72 -1.36
C ASP A 10 11.52 -8.44 -1.56
N GLU A 11 11.13 -7.17 -1.40
CA GLU A 11 9.76 -6.68 -1.60
C GLU A 11 9.77 -5.21 -2.03
N ALA A 12 8.75 -4.80 -2.80
CA ALA A 12 8.48 -3.39 -3.10
C ALA A 12 6.97 -3.11 -3.09
N PHE A 13 6.58 -1.86 -2.82
CA PHE A 13 5.20 -1.40 -2.91
C PHE A 13 5.11 0.06 -3.36
N LEU A 14 3.98 0.43 -3.96
CA LEU A 14 3.64 1.80 -4.33
C LEU A 14 2.68 2.41 -3.30
N THR A 15 2.64 3.74 -3.25
CA THR A 15 1.65 4.48 -2.45
C THR A 15 0.90 5.50 -3.29
N SER A 16 -0.42 5.56 -3.15
CA SER A 16 -1.24 6.57 -3.82
C SER A 16 -2.53 6.83 -3.06
N SER A 17 -3.07 8.05 -3.10
CA SER A 17 -4.39 8.34 -2.52
C SER A 17 -5.49 7.46 -3.13
N ALA A 18 -5.37 7.10 -4.41
CA ALA A 18 -6.31 6.26 -5.14
C ALA A 18 -6.05 4.75 -5.01
N GLY A 19 -5.25 4.31 -4.02
CA GLY A 19 -4.93 2.89 -3.84
C GLY A 19 -4.34 2.48 -2.50
N GLY A 20 -3.97 3.44 -1.63
CA GLY A 20 -3.30 3.16 -0.37
C GLY A 20 -1.90 2.60 -0.60
N ILE A 21 -1.64 1.41 -0.07
CA ILE A 21 -0.39 0.65 -0.21
C ILE A 21 -0.61 -0.47 -1.22
N LEU A 22 0.22 -0.54 -2.26
CA LEU A 22 0.05 -1.43 -3.40
C LEU A 22 1.30 -2.31 -3.57
N PRO A 23 1.30 -3.59 -3.12
CA PRO A 23 2.44 -4.48 -3.30
C PRO A 23 2.79 -4.72 -4.77
N VAL A 24 4.09 -4.81 -5.07
CA VAL A 24 4.63 -5.10 -6.41
C VAL A 24 5.30 -6.46 -6.39
N SER A 25 4.83 -7.37 -7.26
CA SER A 25 5.42 -8.71 -7.41
C SER A 25 6.44 -8.80 -8.55
N THR A 26 6.38 -7.89 -9.52
CA THR A 26 7.13 -7.97 -10.79
C THR A 26 7.57 -6.58 -11.25
N VAL A 27 8.83 -6.47 -11.69
CA VAL A 27 9.41 -5.26 -12.30
C VAL A 27 10.06 -5.65 -13.62
N ASP A 28 9.75 -4.95 -14.72
CA ASP A 28 10.27 -5.26 -16.06
C ASP A 28 10.10 -6.74 -16.48
N GLY A 29 8.97 -7.35 -16.09
CA GLY A 29 8.68 -8.76 -16.33
C GLY A 29 9.48 -9.73 -15.46
N GLN A 30 10.40 -9.25 -14.62
CA GLN A 30 11.15 -10.05 -13.66
C GLN A 30 10.42 -10.09 -12.32
N PRO A 31 10.12 -11.29 -11.78
CA PRO A 31 9.52 -11.40 -10.46
C PRO A 31 10.54 -10.96 -9.39
N ILE A 32 10.13 -10.03 -8.52
CA ILE A 32 10.94 -9.59 -7.37
C ILE A 32 10.48 -10.23 -6.06
N CYS A 33 9.21 -10.69 -6.00
CA CYS A 33 8.65 -11.37 -4.85
C CYS A 33 7.62 -12.42 -5.29
N GLN A 34 7.47 -13.50 -4.51
CA GLN A 34 6.37 -14.44 -4.67
C GLN A 34 5.08 -13.81 -4.12
N GLY A 35 4.22 -13.33 -5.02
CA GLY A 35 3.00 -12.60 -4.65
C GLY A 35 3.32 -11.24 -4.01
N SER A 36 2.57 -10.86 -2.97
CA SER A 36 2.69 -9.53 -2.35
C SER A 36 3.79 -9.39 -1.30
N GLY A 37 4.34 -10.49 -0.79
CA GLY A 37 5.34 -10.46 0.28
C GLY A 37 4.77 -10.14 1.68
N PRO A 38 5.30 -10.75 2.76
CA PRO A 38 4.75 -10.59 4.10
C PRO A 38 4.84 -9.15 4.65
N VAL A 39 5.89 -8.38 4.32
CA VAL A 39 6.06 -7.02 4.86
C VAL A 39 5.08 -6.06 4.20
N SER A 40 4.98 -6.09 2.88
CA SER A 40 4.07 -5.23 2.11
C SER A 40 2.61 -5.55 2.40
N THR A 41 2.26 -6.84 2.57
CA THR A 41 0.92 -7.24 3.05
C THR A 41 0.64 -6.69 4.45
N ARG A 42 1.59 -6.76 5.38
CA ARG A 42 1.41 -6.23 6.73
C ARG A 42 1.20 -4.71 6.71
N ILE A 43 1.99 -3.98 5.91
CA ILE A 43 1.87 -2.52 5.78
C ILE A 43 0.53 -2.13 5.14
N HIS A 44 0.10 -2.85 4.11
CA HIS A 44 -1.22 -2.67 3.50
C HIS A 44 -2.37 -2.82 4.51
N ASN A 45 -2.36 -3.92 5.25
CA ASN A 45 -3.40 -4.19 6.24
C ASN A 45 -3.43 -3.12 7.34
N LEU A 46 -2.26 -2.74 7.87
CA LEU A 46 -2.17 -1.73 8.92
C LEU A 46 -2.64 -0.35 8.43
N TYR A 47 -2.32 0.03 7.19
CA TYR A 47 -2.79 1.29 6.61
C TYR A 47 -4.32 1.34 6.58
N TRP A 48 -4.97 0.27 6.08
CA TRP A 48 -6.42 0.23 5.97
C TRP A 48 -7.13 0.08 7.31
N GLU A 49 -6.59 -0.72 8.23
CA GLU A 49 -7.07 -0.80 9.61
C GLU A 49 -7.13 0.58 10.25
N ARG A 50 -6.04 1.35 10.18
CA ARG A 50 -5.99 2.71 10.71
C ARG A 50 -6.95 3.64 9.97
N ARG A 51 -7.01 3.55 8.65
CA ARG A 51 -7.87 4.42 7.83
C ARG A 51 -9.35 4.20 8.14
N TRP A 52 -9.77 2.96 8.39
CA TRP A 52 -11.12 2.62 8.83
C TRP A 52 -11.39 3.01 10.28
N ALA A 53 -10.38 2.98 11.15
CA ALA A 53 -10.46 3.51 12.51
C ALA A 53 -10.54 5.06 12.58
N GLY A 54 -10.58 5.75 11.44
CA GLY A 54 -10.68 7.22 11.39
C GLY A 54 -9.33 7.94 11.55
N TRP A 55 -8.21 7.23 11.46
CA TRP A 55 -6.88 7.85 11.56
C TRP A 55 -6.72 8.97 10.52
N HIS A 56 -6.46 10.19 11.00
CA HIS A 56 -6.39 11.43 10.21
C HIS A 56 -7.65 11.75 9.38
N GLY A 57 -8.79 11.10 9.64
CA GLY A 57 -10.06 11.36 8.99
C GLY A 57 -11.01 12.15 9.88
N THR A 58 -11.74 13.09 9.29
CA THR A 58 -12.90 13.72 9.94
C THR A 58 -14.17 12.97 9.53
N PRO A 59 -14.97 12.44 10.46
CA PRO A 59 -16.25 11.84 10.13
C PRO A 59 -17.17 12.84 9.42
N VAL A 60 -17.84 12.39 8.36
CA VAL A 60 -18.84 13.19 7.65
C VAL A 60 -20.19 12.96 8.31
N ASP A 61 -20.81 14.03 8.79
CA ASP A 61 -22.22 14.03 9.18
C ASP A 61 -23.08 14.22 7.93
N TYR A 62 -23.77 13.18 7.51
CA TYR A 62 -24.60 13.19 6.31
C TYR A 62 -26.01 13.76 6.54
N GLU A 63 -26.46 13.85 7.80
CA GLU A 63 -27.80 14.37 8.13
C GLU A 63 -27.80 15.90 8.25
N ALA A 64 -26.64 16.52 8.52
CA ALA A 64 -26.49 17.98 8.64
C ALA A 64 -26.75 18.78 7.35
N ALA A 65 -26.93 18.09 6.21
CA ALA A 65 -27.17 18.71 4.90
C ALA A 65 -28.65 18.69 4.45
N ASN A 66 -29.55 18.12 5.26
CA ASN A 66 -31.01 18.13 5.06
C ASN A 66 -31.69 19.22 5.90
#